data_AF-A0A8B7DH58-F1
#
_entry.id   AF-A0A8B7DH58-F1
#
_cell.length_a   1.000
_cell.length_b   1.000
_cell.length_c   1.000
_cell.angle_alpha   90.00
_cell.angle_beta   90.00
_cell.angle_gamma   90.00
#
_symmetry.space_group_name_H-M   'P 1'
#
loop_
_entity.id
_entity.type
_entity.pdbx_description
1 polymer ?
#
loop_
_entity_poly.entity_id
_entity_poly.type
_entity_poly.pdbx_seq_one_letter_code
_entity_poly.pdbx_strand_id
1 'polypeptide(L)'
;MSRWNKKQKVPEVFDSVAEGLVRLYKEKLLPLEECYKFHEFHSPKLEDSDFLGKPMVLLVGQYSTGKTTFIKYLLEQDFPGMRVGPEPTTDCFTAVMHGAYDRIIPGNALVVDANKNFRSLSAFGNAFLNRLSCAETKNPVLETITLIDTPGILSGEKQSINRGYDFTAILEWFAERVDRIILLFDAHKLDISDEFRRGIEALHGFDDKIRIVLNKADMISTQQLMRVYGAMMWSLGKVIQTPEVTRVYVGSFWDQPLRIDDNRKLFELEENDLFNDLQTLPKNAALRKLNDLIKRARLAK
;
A
#
# COMPACT_ATOMS: atom_id res chain seq x y z
N MET A 1 -16.03 55.67 -4.78
CA MET A 1 -15.11 54.65 -4.22
C MET A 1 -15.97 53.53 -3.63
N SER A 2 -16.03 52.38 -4.31
CA SER A 2 -16.81 51.20 -3.87
C SER A 2 -16.02 50.43 -2.81
N ARG A 3 -16.58 50.34 -1.61
CA ARG A 3 -15.99 49.66 -0.44
C ARG A 3 -16.22 48.16 -0.61
N TRP A 4 -15.15 47.41 -0.89
CA TRP A 4 -15.17 45.95 -1.00
C TRP A 4 -15.65 45.33 0.32
N ASN A 5 -16.86 44.77 0.28
CA ASN A 5 -17.44 44.03 1.38
C ASN A 5 -16.86 42.59 1.36
N LYS A 6 -15.71 42.39 2.00
CA LYS A 6 -15.21 41.04 2.30
C LYS A 6 -16.20 40.40 3.30
N LYS A 7 -17.18 39.65 2.78
CA LYS A 7 -17.98 38.72 3.60
C LYS A 7 -17.00 37.80 4.33
N GLN A 8 -16.85 37.99 5.65
CA GLN A 8 -16.19 37.01 6.50
C GLN A 8 -16.95 35.70 6.34
N LYS A 9 -16.31 34.69 5.75
CA LYS A 9 -16.84 33.33 5.75
C LYS A 9 -16.89 32.89 7.20
N VAL A 10 -18.10 32.64 7.71
CA VAL A 10 -18.31 31.98 9.00
C VAL A 10 -17.54 30.65 8.94
N PRO A 11 -16.69 30.34 9.94
CA PRO A 11 -16.01 29.04 9.97
C PRO A 11 -17.08 27.95 10.09
N GLU A 12 -17.19 27.12 9.05
CA GLU A 12 -18.04 25.94 9.10
C GLU A 12 -17.45 24.99 10.13
N VAL A 13 -18.23 24.68 11.17
CA VAL A 13 -17.87 23.69 12.19
C VAL A 13 -18.25 22.33 11.64
N PHE A 14 -17.27 21.45 11.53
CA PHE A 14 -17.46 20.05 11.12
C PHE A 14 -17.35 19.14 12.34
N ASP A 15 -18.19 18.11 12.43
CA ASP A 15 -18.14 17.12 13.52
C ASP A 15 -16.89 16.23 13.41
N SER A 16 -16.35 16.03 12.19
CA SER A 16 -15.04 15.41 11.95
C SER A 16 -14.32 15.97 10.71
N VAL A 17 -12.99 15.84 10.68
CA VAL A 17 -12.18 16.22 9.50
C VAL A 17 -12.58 15.42 8.26
N ALA A 18 -12.97 14.15 8.42
CA ALA A 18 -13.37 13.29 7.30
C ALA A 18 -14.64 13.81 6.61
N GLU A 19 -15.66 14.20 7.38
CA GLU A 19 -16.90 14.78 6.82
C GLU A 19 -16.64 16.12 6.11
N GLY A 20 -15.76 16.95 6.67
CA GLY A 20 -15.33 18.19 6.01
C GLY A 20 -14.68 17.93 4.65
N LEU A 21 -13.83 16.90 4.55
CA LEU A 21 -13.20 16.49 3.28
C LEU A 21 -14.22 15.94 2.27
N VAL A 22 -15.16 15.09 2.71
CA VAL A 22 -16.25 14.57 1.85
C VAL A 22 -17.04 15.72 1.25
N ARG A 23 -17.45 16.68 2.09
CA ARG A 23 -18.22 17.84 1.64
C ARG A 23 -17.43 18.70 0.67
N LEU A 24 -16.16 18.97 0.97
CA LEU A 24 -15.28 19.75 0.10
C LEU A 24 -15.09 19.09 -1.27
N TYR A 25 -14.91 17.77 -1.31
CA TYR A 25 -14.83 16.99 -2.55
C TYR A 25 -16.12 17.15 -3.37
N LYS A 26 -17.29 16.86 -2.77
CA LYS A 26 -18.58 16.90 -3.44
C LYS A 26 -18.97 18.30 -3.94
N GLU A 27 -18.66 19.35 -3.17
CA GLU A 27 -19.05 20.72 -3.52
C GLU A 27 -18.08 21.43 -4.47
N LYS A 28 -16.78 21.11 -4.43
CA LYS A 28 -15.74 21.88 -5.14
C LYS A 28 -15.05 21.10 -6.23
N LEU A 29 -14.65 19.86 -5.96
CA LEU A 29 -13.80 19.10 -6.88
C LEU A 29 -14.63 18.23 -7.83
N LEU A 30 -15.65 17.54 -7.31
CA LEU A 30 -16.48 16.65 -8.11
C LEU A 30 -17.15 17.34 -9.32
N PRO A 31 -17.72 18.56 -9.21
CA PRO A 31 -18.29 19.24 -10.38
C PRO A 31 -17.25 19.54 -11.47
N LEU A 32 -15.99 19.77 -11.06
CA LEU A 32 -14.88 19.97 -11.99
C LEU A 32 -14.50 18.66 -12.69
N GLU A 33 -14.38 17.58 -11.92
CA GLU A 33 -14.08 16.23 -12.44
C GLU A 33 -15.13 15.77 -13.45
N GLU A 34 -16.42 15.98 -13.15
CA GLU A 34 -17.53 15.62 -14.04
C GLU A 34 -17.57 16.50 -15.30
N CYS A 35 -17.31 17.81 -15.19
CA CYS A 35 -17.30 18.74 -16.33
C CYS A 35 -16.23 18.38 -17.37
N TYR A 36 -15.04 17.99 -16.93
CA TYR A 36 -13.90 17.66 -17.80
C TYR A 36 -13.71 16.17 -18.04
N LYS A 37 -14.68 15.33 -17.65
CA LYS A 37 -14.62 13.86 -17.81
C LYS A 37 -13.35 13.24 -17.20
N PHE A 38 -12.86 13.79 -16.09
CA PHE A 38 -11.65 13.34 -15.41
C PHE A 38 -11.63 11.82 -15.16
N HIS A 39 -12.80 11.26 -14.84
CA HIS A 39 -12.98 9.83 -14.56
C HIS A 39 -12.75 8.90 -15.75
N GLU A 40 -12.82 9.41 -16.98
CA GLU A 40 -12.54 8.62 -18.19
C GLU A 40 -11.02 8.51 -18.46
N PHE A 41 -10.21 9.40 -17.88
CA PHE A 41 -8.79 9.55 -18.22
C PHE A 41 -7.82 9.28 -17.08
N HIS A 42 -8.21 9.58 -15.83
CA HIS A 42 -7.31 9.54 -14.69
C HIS A 42 -7.78 8.55 -13.64
N SER A 43 -8.74 8.96 -12.79
CA SER A 43 -9.14 8.16 -11.64
C SER A 43 -10.66 8.18 -11.46
N PRO A 44 -11.28 7.06 -11.03
CA PRO A 44 -12.71 6.99 -10.79
C PRO A 44 -13.14 7.95 -9.68
N LYS A 45 -14.44 8.23 -9.62
CA LYS A 45 -15.08 9.04 -8.58
C LYS A 45 -14.79 8.48 -7.19
N LEU A 46 -14.52 9.37 -6.23
CA LEU A 46 -14.33 8.97 -4.84
C LEU A 46 -15.68 8.73 -4.17
N GLU A 47 -15.78 7.66 -3.39
CA GLU A 47 -16.95 7.32 -2.59
C GLU A 47 -16.74 7.74 -1.12
N ASP A 48 -17.81 7.85 -0.34
CA ASP A 48 -17.73 8.27 1.07
C ASP A 48 -16.86 7.30 1.90
N SER A 49 -16.83 6.02 1.48
CA SER A 49 -16.00 4.97 2.07
C SER A 49 -14.51 5.25 1.91
N ASP A 50 -14.06 5.95 0.85
CA ASP A 50 -12.66 6.35 0.69
C ASP A 50 -12.23 7.35 1.79
N PHE A 51 -13.15 8.22 2.23
CA PHE A 51 -12.90 9.21 3.27
C PHE A 51 -13.03 8.65 4.69
N LEU A 52 -13.91 7.68 4.90
CA LEU A 52 -14.19 7.08 6.21
C LEU A 52 -13.41 5.79 6.49
N GLY A 53 -12.81 5.20 5.45
CA GLY A 53 -12.09 3.94 5.55
C GLY A 53 -10.86 4.01 6.46
N LYS A 54 -10.54 2.87 7.07
CA LYS A 54 -9.32 2.66 7.85
C LYS A 54 -8.09 2.83 6.96
N PRO A 55 -6.95 3.25 7.53
CA PRO A 55 -5.71 3.33 6.79
C PRO A 55 -5.31 1.99 6.17
N MET A 56 -4.84 2.02 4.93
CA MET A 56 -4.40 0.82 4.22
C MET A 56 -2.88 0.79 4.04
N VAL A 57 -2.29 -0.39 4.21
CA VAL A 57 -0.86 -0.64 3.97
C VAL A 57 -0.72 -1.64 2.84
N LEU A 58 -0.09 -1.22 1.74
CA LEU A 58 0.17 -2.06 0.58
C LEU A 58 1.56 -2.70 0.68
N LEU A 59 1.64 -4.03 0.61
CA LEU A 59 2.92 -4.73 0.54
C LEU A 59 3.22 -5.10 -0.90
N VAL A 60 4.33 -4.62 -1.45
CA VAL A 60 4.78 -4.92 -2.82
C VAL A 60 6.19 -5.49 -2.77
N GLY A 61 6.47 -6.48 -3.61
CA GLY A 61 7.79 -7.08 -3.69
C GLY A 61 7.79 -8.33 -4.54
N GLN A 62 8.99 -8.76 -4.93
CA GLN A 62 9.15 -9.94 -5.75
C GLN A 62 8.72 -11.23 -5.06
N TYR A 63 8.72 -12.30 -5.83
CA TYR A 63 8.44 -13.62 -5.34
C TYR A 63 9.38 -14.03 -4.18
N SER A 64 8.83 -14.69 -3.16
CA SER A 64 9.57 -15.18 -1.98
C SER A 64 10.27 -14.13 -1.10
N THR A 65 9.97 -12.83 -1.22
CA THR A 65 10.55 -11.77 -0.35
C THR A 65 9.99 -11.74 1.08
N GLY A 66 8.91 -12.49 1.35
CA GLY A 66 8.33 -12.65 2.69
C GLY A 66 7.15 -11.72 3.02
N LYS A 67 6.42 -11.20 2.03
CA LYS A 67 5.23 -10.33 2.24
C LYS A 67 4.17 -10.97 3.14
N THR A 68 3.74 -12.18 2.79
CA THR A 68 2.75 -12.94 3.56
C THR A 68 3.26 -13.27 4.96
N THR A 69 4.54 -13.64 5.09
CA THR A 69 5.20 -13.88 6.40
C THR A 69 5.28 -12.61 7.23
N PHE A 70 5.56 -11.46 6.61
CA PHE A 70 5.59 -10.16 7.28
C PHE A 70 4.21 -9.79 7.86
N ILE A 71 3.13 -10.06 7.11
CA ILE A 71 1.76 -9.86 7.62
C ILE A 71 1.50 -10.77 8.81
N LYS A 72 1.80 -12.06 8.70
CA LYS A 72 1.69 -13.00 9.84
C LYS A 72 2.48 -12.50 11.05
N TYR A 73 3.70 -12.01 10.82
CA TYR A 73 4.57 -11.50 11.87
C TYR A 73 3.95 -10.28 12.58
N LEU A 74 3.43 -9.32 11.81
CA LEU A 74 2.76 -8.14 12.36
C LEU A 74 1.47 -8.48 13.12
N LEU A 75 0.74 -9.51 12.69
CA LEU A 75 -0.49 -9.95 13.33
C LEU A 75 -0.26 -10.89 14.51
N GLU A 76 0.96 -11.44 14.65
CA GLU A 76 1.31 -12.55 15.55
C GLU A 76 0.35 -13.75 15.43
N GLN A 77 -0.27 -13.90 14.26
CA GLN A 77 -1.37 -14.85 14.03
C GLN A 77 -1.46 -15.21 12.53
N ASP A 78 -1.86 -16.44 12.25
CA ASP A 78 -2.27 -16.85 10.91
C ASP A 78 -3.62 -16.21 10.53
N PHE A 79 -3.80 -15.92 9.25
CA PHE A 79 -5.06 -15.39 8.70
C PHE A 79 -5.63 -16.30 7.60
N PRO A 80 -6.96 -16.27 7.37
CA PRO A 80 -7.60 -17.15 6.39
C PRO A 80 -7.05 -16.97 4.97
N GLY A 81 -6.79 -18.09 4.29
CA GLY A 81 -6.30 -18.08 2.91
C GLY A 81 -4.80 -17.82 2.76
N MET A 82 -4.09 -17.60 3.86
CA MET A 82 -2.63 -17.46 3.86
C MET A 82 -1.96 -18.74 3.36
N ARG A 83 -1.00 -18.60 2.43
CA ARG A 83 -0.15 -19.69 1.95
C ARG A 83 1.30 -19.25 1.92
N VAL A 84 2.10 -19.78 2.85
CA VAL A 84 3.54 -19.55 2.89
C VAL A 84 4.23 -20.80 2.34
N GLY A 85 4.95 -20.66 1.23
CA GLY A 85 5.71 -21.76 0.64
C GLY A 85 6.82 -21.26 -0.30
N PRO A 86 7.76 -22.14 -0.67
CA PRO A 86 8.86 -21.80 -1.58
C PRO A 86 8.42 -21.70 -3.05
N GLU A 87 7.32 -22.36 -3.44
CA GLU A 87 6.73 -22.31 -4.80
C GLU A 87 5.66 -21.22 -4.90
N PRO A 88 5.43 -20.55 -6.06
CA PRO A 88 4.45 -19.47 -6.22
C PRO A 88 3.10 -19.74 -5.54
N THR A 89 2.95 -19.30 -4.29
CA THR A 89 1.79 -19.66 -3.45
C THR A 89 0.73 -18.57 -3.44
N THR A 90 1.15 -17.31 -3.58
CA THR A 90 0.26 -16.13 -3.54
C THR A 90 0.07 -15.56 -4.94
N ASP A 91 -0.96 -16.05 -5.62
CA ASP A 91 -1.39 -15.56 -6.95
C ASP A 91 -2.52 -14.51 -6.86
N CYS A 92 -2.95 -14.17 -5.65
CA CYS A 92 -4.12 -13.30 -5.42
C CYS A 92 -3.75 -12.08 -4.59
N PHE A 93 -4.35 -10.95 -4.93
CA PHE A 93 -4.42 -9.80 -4.02
C PHE A 93 -5.32 -10.16 -2.85
N THR A 94 -4.80 -10.00 -1.63
CA THR A 94 -5.52 -10.37 -0.42
C THR A 94 -5.62 -9.16 0.50
N ALA A 95 -6.83 -8.64 0.65
CA ALA A 95 -7.13 -7.61 1.64
C ALA A 95 -7.38 -8.25 3.00
N VAL A 96 -6.41 -8.15 3.91
CA VAL A 96 -6.50 -8.65 5.28
C VAL A 96 -7.14 -7.56 6.15
N MET A 97 -8.36 -7.82 6.59
CA MET A 97 -9.22 -6.87 7.29
C MET A 97 -9.70 -7.42 8.63
N HIS A 98 -10.13 -6.53 9.51
CA HIS A 98 -10.81 -6.96 10.73
C HIS A 98 -12.20 -7.51 10.41
N GLY A 99 -12.53 -8.64 11.00
CA GLY A 99 -13.88 -9.17 11.07
C GLY A 99 -14.12 -9.92 12.37
N ALA A 100 -15.38 -10.11 12.73
CA ALA A 100 -15.74 -10.82 13.96
C ALA A 100 -15.39 -12.32 13.90
N TYR A 101 -15.33 -12.89 12.69
CA TYR A 101 -15.08 -14.29 12.43
C TYR A 101 -14.09 -14.46 11.29
N ASP A 102 -13.34 -15.55 11.34
CA ASP A 102 -12.43 -15.95 10.27
C ASP A 102 -13.23 -16.32 9.02
N ARG A 103 -13.12 -15.50 7.97
CA ARG A 103 -13.79 -15.76 6.70
C ARG A 103 -12.99 -15.25 5.51
N ILE A 104 -13.20 -15.89 4.36
CA ILE A 104 -12.66 -15.47 3.08
C ILE A 104 -13.82 -15.00 2.20
N ILE A 105 -13.74 -13.77 1.73
CA ILE A 105 -14.71 -13.17 0.81
C ILE A 105 -14.06 -13.11 -0.58
N PRO A 106 -14.65 -13.74 -1.61
CA PRO A 106 -14.11 -13.68 -2.97
C PRO A 106 -14.30 -12.27 -3.56
N GLY A 107 -13.42 -11.87 -4.48
CA GLY A 107 -13.40 -10.53 -5.09
C GLY A 107 -14.73 -10.09 -5.70
N ASN A 108 -15.44 -11.01 -6.38
CA ASN A 108 -16.76 -10.73 -6.94
C ASN A 108 -17.80 -10.32 -5.88
N ALA A 109 -17.72 -10.87 -4.67
CA ALA A 109 -18.59 -10.46 -3.57
C ALA A 109 -18.07 -9.19 -2.88
N LEU A 110 -16.74 -9.04 -2.79
CA LEU A 110 -16.07 -7.91 -2.15
C LEU A 110 -16.41 -6.56 -2.82
N VAL A 111 -16.48 -6.53 -4.15
CA VAL A 111 -16.77 -5.29 -4.90
C VAL A 111 -18.25 -4.87 -4.85
N VAL A 112 -19.13 -5.73 -4.35
CA VAL A 112 -20.57 -5.45 -4.20
C VAL A 112 -20.89 -4.91 -2.81
N ASP A 113 -20.01 -5.12 -1.83
CA ASP A 113 -20.19 -4.64 -0.46
C ASP A 113 -19.98 -3.12 -0.36
N ALA A 114 -21.07 -2.37 -0.15
CA ALA A 114 -21.06 -0.92 -0.03
C ALA A 114 -20.31 -0.42 1.21
N ASN A 115 -20.06 -1.27 2.20
CA ASN A 115 -19.30 -0.91 3.40
C ASN A 115 -17.78 -1.06 3.21
N LYS A 116 -17.32 -1.47 2.02
CA LYS A 116 -15.92 -1.75 1.72
C LYS A 116 -15.40 -0.86 0.59
N ASN A 117 -14.13 -0.48 0.66
CA ASN A 117 -13.49 0.47 -0.27
C ASN A 117 -13.03 -0.16 -1.59
N PHE A 118 -13.70 -1.22 -2.06
CA PHE A 118 -13.23 -2.02 -3.18
C PHE A 118 -14.16 -2.00 -4.39
N ARG A 119 -15.28 -1.28 -4.33
CA ARG A 119 -16.28 -1.28 -5.41
C ARG A 119 -15.73 -0.88 -6.77
N SER A 120 -14.86 0.13 -6.82
CA SER A 120 -14.26 0.60 -8.08
C SER A 120 -13.28 -0.41 -8.69
N LEU A 121 -12.85 -1.44 -7.96
CA LEU A 121 -12.06 -2.55 -8.53
C LEU A 121 -12.85 -3.40 -9.53
N SER A 122 -14.18 -3.31 -9.53
CA SER A 122 -15.01 -3.97 -10.55
C SER A 122 -14.67 -3.57 -11.98
N ALA A 123 -14.11 -2.36 -12.18
CA ALA A 123 -13.67 -1.87 -13.48
C ALA A 123 -12.54 -2.69 -14.11
N PHE A 124 -11.72 -3.39 -13.31
CA PHE A 124 -10.65 -4.26 -13.81
C PHE A 124 -11.15 -5.61 -14.33
N GLY A 125 -12.44 -5.90 -14.19
CA GLY A 125 -13.11 -7.05 -14.79
C GLY A 125 -12.87 -8.39 -14.07
N ASN A 126 -13.58 -9.42 -14.53
CA ASN A 126 -13.65 -10.73 -13.85
C ASN A 126 -12.31 -11.45 -13.74
N ALA A 127 -11.38 -11.24 -14.69
CA ALA A 127 -10.06 -11.86 -14.64
C ALA A 127 -9.28 -11.45 -13.38
N PHE A 128 -9.35 -10.16 -13.02
CA PHE A 128 -8.78 -9.65 -11.79
C PHE A 128 -9.61 -10.05 -10.56
N LEU A 129 -10.94 -9.93 -10.61
CA LEU A 129 -11.79 -10.22 -9.45
C LEU A 129 -11.68 -11.67 -8.96
N ASN A 130 -11.37 -12.62 -9.86
CA ASN A 130 -11.06 -14.01 -9.50
C ASN A 130 -9.71 -14.16 -8.77
N ARG A 131 -8.85 -13.15 -8.85
CA ARG A 131 -7.54 -13.03 -8.19
C ARG A 131 -7.55 -11.99 -7.07
N LEU A 132 -8.72 -11.54 -6.65
CA LEU A 132 -8.91 -10.68 -5.50
C LEU A 132 -9.65 -11.47 -4.41
N SER A 133 -9.20 -11.33 -3.17
CA SER A 133 -9.88 -11.89 -2.02
C SER A 133 -9.75 -10.96 -0.82
N CYS A 134 -10.69 -11.06 0.10
CA CYS A 134 -10.58 -10.42 1.41
C CYS A 134 -10.58 -11.50 2.48
N ALA A 135 -9.53 -11.49 3.31
CA ALA A 135 -9.43 -12.33 4.48
C ALA A 135 -9.82 -11.49 5.69
N GLU A 136 -10.89 -11.89 6.36
CA GLU A 136 -11.29 -11.28 7.62
C GLU A 136 -10.89 -12.16 8.78
N THR A 137 -10.30 -11.54 9.81
CA THR A 137 -9.98 -12.20 11.07
C THR A 137 -10.07 -11.22 12.23
N LYS A 138 -10.32 -11.74 13.43
CA LYS A 138 -10.41 -10.92 14.63
C LYS A 138 -9.02 -10.67 15.19
N ASN A 139 -8.44 -9.51 14.88
CA ASN A 139 -7.13 -9.11 15.38
C ASN A 139 -7.11 -7.61 15.76
N PRO A 140 -6.48 -7.22 16.89
CA PRO A 140 -6.40 -5.82 17.34
C PRO A 140 -5.67 -4.90 16.35
N VAL A 141 -4.64 -5.39 15.65
CA VAL A 141 -3.93 -4.60 14.64
C VAL A 141 -4.89 -4.22 13.52
N LEU A 142 -5.71 -5.16 13.07
CA LEU A 142 -6.69 -4.96 11.99
C LEU A 142 -7.87 -4.05 12.40
N GLU A 143 -8.08 -3.85 13.70
CA GLU A 143 -9.03 -2.83 14.18
C GLU A 143 -8.58 -1.42 13.76
N THR A 144 -7.27 -1.21 13.65
CA THR A 144 -6.67 0.11 13.37
C THR A 144 -6.27 0.30 11.91
N ILE A 145 -5.79 -0.76 11.23
CA ILE A 145 -5.30 -0.69 9.85
C ILE A 145 -5.82 -1.86 9.00
N THR A 146 -5.73 -1.76 7.69
CA THR A 146 -5.98 -2.85 6.74
C THR A 146 -4.71 -3.14 5.97
N LEU A 147 -4.36 -4.42 5.82
CA LEU A 147 -3.14 -4.85 5.13
C LEU A 147 -3.50 -5.45 3.78
N ILE A 148 -2.80 -5.06 2.72
CA ILE A 148 -3.00 -5.59 1.36
C ILE A 148 -1.76 -6.40 0.98
N ASP A 149 -1.91 -7.72 0.94
CA ASP A 149 -0.90 -8.61 0.37
C ASP A 149 -1.04 -8.64 -1.15
N THR A 150 0.05 -8.42 -1.87
CA THR A 150 0.07 -8.46 -3.33
C THR A 150 0.73 -9.75 -3.83
N PRO A 151 0.34 -10.25 -5.02
CA PRO A 151 1.06 -11.34 -5.66
C PRO A 151 2.55 -11.02 -5.81
N GLY A 152 3.40 -12.04 -5.65
CA GLY A 152 4.83 -11.87 -5.88
C GLY A 152 5.13 -11.47 -7.32
N ILE A 153 5.90 -10.40 -7.51
CA ILE A 153 6.35 -10.01 -8.85
C ILE A 153 7.37 -11.04 -9.33
N LEU A 154 7.10 -11.63 -10.49
CA LEU A 154 7.87 -12.72 -11.05
C LEU A 154 9.07 -12.14 -11.82
N SER A 155 10.22 -12.80 -11.73
CA SER A 155 11.38 -12.47 -12.55
C SER A 155 11.26 -13.15 -13.92
N GLY A 156 10.50 -12.57 -14.85
CA GLY A 156 10.49 -13.01 -16.25
C GLY A 156 9.23 -12.67 -17.06
N GLU A 157 9.44 -12.20 -18.30
CA GLU A 157 8.37 -11.73 -19.20
C GLU A 157 7.28 -12.76 -19.51
N LYS A 158 7.61 -14.06 -19.52
CA LYS A 158 6.66 -15.10 -19.95
C LYS A 158 5.51 -15.34 -18.95
N GLN A 159 5.68 -14.97 -17.68
CA GLN A 159 4.64 -15.17 -16.66
C GLN A 159 3.79 -13.92 -16.43
N SER A 160 4.28 -12.71 -16.77
CA SER A 160 3.50 -11.47 -16.68
C SER A 160 2.34 -11.43 -17.69
N ILE A 161 2.55 -11.97 -18.89
CA ILE A 161 1.55 -12.06 -19.97
C ILE A 161 0.36 -12.97 -19.59
N ASN A 162 0.54 -13.88 -18.63
CA ASN A 162 -0.44 -14.93 -18.32
C ASN A 162 -1.41 -14.59 -17.17
N ARG A 163 -1.34 -13.38 -16.59
CA ARG A 163 -2.21 -13.00 -15.45
C ARG A 163 -3.64 -12.66 -15.87
N GLY A 164 -3.83 -12.17 -17.09
CA GLY A 164 -5.13 -11.78 -17.63
C GLY A 164 -5.67 -10.44 -17.07
N TYR A 165 -4.85 -9.66 -16.38
CA TYR A 165 -5.17 -8.32 -15.88
C TYR A 165 -3.92 -7.43 -15.86
N ASP A 166 -4.12 -6.11 -15.86
CA ASP A 166 -3.03 -5.13 -15.79
C ASP A 166 -2.57 -4.92 -14.34
N PHE A 167 -1.48 -5.57 -13.96
CA PHE A 167 -0.92 -5.48 -12.62
C PHE A 167 -0.45 -4.06 -12.25
N THR A 168 0.11 -3.33 -13.20
CA THR A 168 0.64 -1.97 -13.00
C THR A 168 -0.50 -1.00 -12.69
N ALA A 169 -1.57 -1.04 -13.48
CA ALA A 169 -2.74 -0.19 -13.26
C ALA A 169 -3.44 -0.47 -11.92
N ILE A 170 -3.47 -1.74 -11.49
CA ILE A 170 -4.02 -2.11 -10.18
C ILE A 170 -3.13 -1.61 -9.04
N LEU A 171 -1.80 -1.71 -9.17
CA LEU A 171 -0.87 -1.15 -8.18
C LEU A 171 -1.04 0.36 -8.05
N GLU A 172 -1.16 1.08 -9.17
CA GLU A 172 -1.43 2.52 -9.18
C GLU A 172 -2.76 2.86 -8.49
N TRP A 173 -3.83 2.10 -8.78
CA TRP A 173 -5.12 2.26 -8.11
C TRP A 173 -5.03 2.10 -6.58
N PHE A 174 -4.23 1.14 -6.11
CA PHE A 174 -3.97 0.98 -4.67
C PHE A 174 -3.12 2.12 -4.14
N ALA A 175 -2.07 2.56 -4.86
CA ALA A 175 -1.16 3.64 -4.45
C ALA A 175 -1.89 4.96 -4.18
N GLU A 176 -2.91 5.27 -4.98
CA GLU A 176 -3.80 6.42 -4.77
C GLU A 176 -4.53 6.38 -3.43
N ARG A 177 -4.91 5.20 -2.95
CA ARG A 177 -5.84 5.00 -1.80
C ARG A 177 -5.16 4.54 -0.53
N VAL A 178 -3.98 3.95 -0.62
CA VAL A 178 -3.25 3.48 0.55
C VAL A 178 -2.52 4.62 1.25
N ASP A 179 -2.27 4.41 2.52
CA ASP A 179 -1.59 5.35 3.42
C ASP A 179 -0.09 5.09 3.48
N ARG A 180 0.31 3.85 3.19
CA ARG A 180 1.69 3.38 3.28
C ARG A 180 1.91 2.27 2.26
N ILE A 181 3.05 2.33 1.58
CA ILE A 181 3.48 1.29 0.65
C ILE A 181 4.80 0.72 1.18
N ILE A 182 4.84 -0.57 1.46
CA ILE A 182 6.04 -1.28 1.89
C ILE A 182 6.61 -2.04 0.70
N LEU A 183 7.80 -1.65 0.25
CA LEU A 183 8.56 -2.37 -0.77
C LEU A 183 9.50 -3.37 -0.10
N LEU A 184 9.23 -4.68 -0.24
CA LEU A 184 10.03 -5.74 0.36
C LEU A 184 11.08 -6.26 -0.60
N PHE A 185 12.33 -6.26 -0.15
CA PHE A 185 13.50 -6.84 -0.81
C PHE A 185 14.07 -7.99 0.03
N ASP A 186 14.61 -9.01 -0.63
CA ASP A 186 15.32 -10.11 0.02
C ASP A 186 16.82 -9.81 0.01
N ALA A 187 17.43 -9.70 1.19
CA ALA A 187 18.86 -9.39 1.32
C ALA A 187 19.76 -10.50 0.76
N HIS A 188 19.30 -11.76 0.75
CA HIS A 188 20.05 -12.89 0.22
C HIS A 188 19.96 -12.97 -1.31
N LYS A 189 18.84 -12.56 -1.91
CA LYS A 189 18.57 -12.61 -3.36
C LYS A 189 18.12 -11.24 -3.88
N LEU A 190 18.99 -10.25 -3.74
CA LEU A 190 18.71 -8.92 -4.28
C LEU A 190 18.76 -8.98 -5.82
N ASP A 191 17.57 -8.97 -6.42
CA ASP A 191 17.34 -8.78 -7.83
C ASP A 191 16.29 -7.70 -8.00
N ILE A 192 16.34 -6.90 -9.07
CA ILE A 192 15.27 -5.95 -9.40
C ILE A 192 14.91 -6.20 -10.86
N SER A 193 14.00 -7.14 -11.07
CA SER A 193 13.48 -7.46 -12.40
C SER A 193 12.82 -6.26 -13.07
N ASP A 194 12.75 -6.28 -14.40
CA ASP A 194 12.11 -5.21 -15.19
C ASP A 194 10.61 -5.06 -14.87
N GLU A 195 9.92 -6.15 -14.51
CA GLU A 195 8.54 -6.07 -14.04
C GLU A 195 8.44 -5.39 -12.67
N PHE A 196 9.38 -5.66 -11.76
CA PHE A 196 9.39 -4.98 -10.47
C PHE A 196 9.74 -3.50 -10.62
N ARG A 197 10.69 -3.17 -11.49
CA ARG A 197 11.00 -1.78 -11.88
C ARG A 197 9.75 -1.06 -12.39
N ARG A 198 9.02 -1.64 -13.36
CA ARG A 198 7.76 -1.07 -13.87
C ARG A 198 6.70 -0.90 -12.76
N GLY A 199 6.62 -1.86 -11.85
CA GLY A 199 5.75 -1.76 -10.68
C GLY A 199 6.11 -0.61 -9.75
N ILE A 200 7.42 -0.34 -9.55
CA ILE A 200 7.89 0.81 -8.76
C ILE A 200 7.65 2.12 -9.52
N GLU A 201 7.86 2.15 -10.83
CA GLU A 201 7.58 3.32 -11.69
C GLU A 201 6.09 3.70 -11.65
N ALA A 202 5.18 2.73 -11.51
CA ALA A 202 3.74 2.97 -11.31
C ALA A 202 3.40 3.70 -10.01
N LEU A 203 4.31 3.67 -9.03
CA LEU A 203 4.15 4.33 -7.73
C LEU A 203 4.71 5.76 -7.72
N HIS A 204 5.18 6.25 -8.87
CA HIS A 204 5.72 7.59 -8.99
C HIS A 204 4.70 8.66 -8.57
N GLY A 205 5.14 9.64 -7.76
CA GLY A 205 4.26 10.67 -7.19
C GLY A 205 3.62 10.30 -5.85
N PHE A 206 3.79 9.05 -5.41
CA PHE A 206 3.43 8.54 -4.08
C PHE A 206 4.67 8.21 -3.23
N ASP A 207 5.84 8.78 -3.57
CA ASP A 207 7.13 8.48 -2.94
C ASP A 207 7.12 8.75 -1.43
N ASP A 208 6.34 9.72 -0.95
CA ASP A 208 6.17 10.04 0.48
C ASP A 208 5.51 8.89 1.28
N LYS A 209 4.72 8.06 0.60
CA LYS A 209 4.05 6.88 1.14
C LYS A 209 4.97 5.66 1.17
N ILE A 210 6.06 5.65 0.41
CA ILE A 210 6.93 4.48 0.25
C ILE A 210 7.85 4.30 1.46
N ARG A 211 7.97 3.06 1.92
CA ARG A 211 8.97 2.58 2.88
C ARG A 211 9.58 1.30 2.32
N ILE A 212 10.89 1.17 2.43
CA ILE A 212 11.59 -0.01 1.92
C ILE A 212 11.92 -0.91 3.10
N VAL A 213 11.74 -2.22 2.94
CA VAL A 213 12.13 -3.22 3.93
C VAL A 213 13.12 -4.17 3.26
N LEU A 214 14.36 -4.19 3.76
CA LEU A 214 15.38 -5.16 3.39
C LEU A 214 15.28 -6.35 4.35
N ASN A 215 14.51 -7.35 3.94
CA ASN A 215 14.15 -8.52 4.73
C ASN A 215 15.23 -9.62 4.65
N LYS A 216 15.18 -10.57 5.60
CA LYS A 216 16.13 -11.71 5.73
C LYS A 216 17.59 -11.28 5.86
N ALA A 217 17.82 -10.12 6.48
CA ALA A 217 19.17 -9.57 6.66
C ALA A 217 20.06 -10.46 7.55
N ASP A 218 19.47 -11.30 8.41
CA ASP A 218 20.17 -12.31 9.23
C ASP A 218 20.77 -13.48 8.42
N MET A 219 20.45 -13.61 7.13
CA MET A 219 20.99 -14.68 6.28
C MET A 219 22.35 -14.36 5.67
N ILE A 220 22.86 -13.15 5.86
CA ILE A 220 24.11 -12.66 5.27
C ILE A 220 24.99 -12.00 6.33
N SER A 221 26.31 -11.98 6.10
CA SER A 221 27.24 -11.33 7.03
C SER A 221 27.14 -9.81 6.97
N THR A 222 27.61 -9.10 8.01
CA THR A 222 27.60 -7.63 8.06
C THR A 222 28.26 -6.98 6.83
N GLN A 223 29.37 -7.55 6.34
CA GLN A 223 30.02 -7.02 5.14
C GLN A 223 29.18 -7.20 3.88
N GLN A 224 28.51 -8.35 3.73
CA GLN A 224 27.61 -8.60 2.61
C GLN A 224 26.38 -7.69 2.70
N LEU A 225 25.83 -7.49 3.89
CA LEU A 225 24.70 -6.60 4.13
C LEU A 225 24.98 -5.18 3.65
N MET A 226 26.14 -4.61 3.96
CA MET A 226 26.53 -3.28 3.49
C MET A 226 26.63 -3.20 1.96
N ARG A 227 27.14 -4.26 1.31
CA ARG A 227 27.23 -4.33 -0.16
C ARG A 227 25.84 -4.42 -0.81
N VAL A 228 24.97 -5.27 -0.27
CA VAL A 228 23.59 -5.45 -0.75
C VAL A 228 22.78 -4.17 -0.56
N TYR A 229 22.88 -3.55 0.62
CA TYR A 229 22.24 -2.27 0.90
C TYR A 229 22.68 -1.17 -0.08
N GLY A 230 24.00 -1.03 -0.29
CA GLY A 230 24.54 -0.07 -1.25
C GLY A 230 24.07 -0.32 -2.69
N ALA A 231 24.09 -1.58 -3.14
CA ALA A 231 23.61 -1.97 -4.46
C ALA A 231 22.10 -1.69 -4.64
N MET A 232 21.29 -1.97 -3.62
CA MET A 232 19.85 -1.71 -3.62
C MET A 232 19.58 -0.21 -3.76
N MET A 233 20.20 0.61 -2.91
CA MET A 233 20.02 2.06 -2.94
C MET A 233 20.48 2.68 -4.27
N TRP A 234 21.59 2.18 -4.83
CA TRP A 234 22.06 2.61 -6.15
C TRP A 234 21.05 2.27 -7.26
N SER A 235 20.47 1.08 -7.22
CA SER A 235 19.47 0.67 -8.21
C SER A 235 18.18 1.47 -8.06
N LEU A 236 17.70 1.63 -6.83
CA LEU A 236 16.48 2.40 -6.51
C LEU A 236 16.62 3.87 -6.87
N GLY A 237 17.77 4.49 -6.66
CA GLY A 237 18.02 5.88 -7.06
C GLY A 237 17.95 6.12 -8.58
N LYS A 238 18.00 5.06 -9.41
CA LYS A 238 17.76 5.15 -10.85
C LYS A 238 16.27 5.01 -11.21
N VAL A 239 15.45 4.44 -10.34
CA VAL A 239 14.02 4.17 -10.57
C VAL A 239 13.17 5.27 -9.93
N ILE A 240 13.43 5.54 -8.65
CA ILE A 240 12.76 6.57 -7.87
C ILE A 240 13.46 7.89 -8.19
N GLN A 241 12.84 8.67 -9.09
CA GLN A 241 13.38 9.96 -9.55
C GLN A 241 13.07 11.09 -8.56
N THR A 242 13.40 10.89 -7.28
CA THR A 242 13.26 11.91 -6.24
C THR A 242 14.61 12.22 -5.61
N PRO A 243 14.90 13.50 -5.31
CA PRO A 243 16.11 13.87 -4.59
C PRO A 243 16.08 13.40 -3.13
N GLU A 244 14.90 13.11 -2.59
CA GLU A 244 14.70 12.62 -1.23
C GLU A 244 15.02 11.12 -1.13
N VAL A 245 15.81 10.76 -0.13
CA VAL A 245 16.20 9.37 0.12
C VAL A 245 15.09 8.66 0.91
N THR A 246 14.54 7.59 0.35
CA THR A 246 13.53 6.77 1.02
C THR A 246 14.11 6.02 2.23
N ARG A 247 13.38 6.01 3.35
CA ARG A 247 13.74 5.23 4.55
C ARG A 247 13.71 3.73 4.25
N VAL A 248 14.83 3.05 4.53
CA VAL A 248 14.99 1.59 4.45
C VAL A 248 15.01 1.03 5.86
N TYR A 249 14.21 0.00 6.15
CA TYR A 249 14.24 -0.78 7.37
C TYR A 249 14.97 -2.09 7.13
N VAL A 250 15.99 -2.39 7.93
CA VAL A 250 16.84 -3.58 7.75
C VAL A 250 16.58 -4.58 8.85
N GLY A 251 16.19 -5.81 8.51
CA GLY A 251 15.90 -6.83 9.52
C GLY A 251 15.40 -8.15 8.95
N SER A 252 14.87 -8.98 9.84
CA SER A 252 14.25 -10.27 9.51
C SER A 252 12.92 -10.37 10.22
N PHE A 253 11.84 -10.11 9.48
CA PHE A 253 10.51 -9.90 10.02
C PHE A 253 9.72 -11.22 10.06
N TRP A 254 10.09 -12.08 11.01
CA TRP A 254 9.50 -13.40 11.24
C TRP A 254 9.72 -13.85 12.69
N ASP A 255 9.01 -14.90 13.09
CA ASP A 255 9.02 -15.48 14.45
C ASP A 255 10.17 -16.48 14.68
N GLN A 256 11.10 -16.62 13.73
CA GLN A 256 12.21 -17.58 13.81
C GLN A 256 13.48 -16.96 14.42
N PRO A 257 14.32 -17.77 15.09
CA PRO A 257 15.60 -17.29 15.60
C PRO A 257 16.51 -16.80 14.47
N LEU A 258 17.24 -15.71 14.73
CA LEU A 258 18.22 -15.15 13.80
C LEU A 258 19.30 -16.20 13.49
N ARG A 259 19.65 -16.35 12.22
CA ARG A 259 20.75 -17.24 11.79
C ARG A 259 22.11 -16.65 12.13
N ILE A 260 22.31 -15.37 11.83
CA ILE A 260 23.50 -14.59 12.16
C ILE A 260 23.03 -13.42 13.03
N ASP A 261 23.50 -13.35 14.26
CA ASP A 261 23.03 -12.37 15.26
C ASP A 261 24.00 -11.22 15.53
N ASP A 262 25.07 -11.10 14.73
CA ASP A 262 26.05 -10.01 14.77
C ASP A 262 25.41 -8.61 14.79
N ASN A 263 24.31 -8.44 14.04
CA ASN A 263 23.59 -7.17 13.89
C ASN A 263 22.24 -7.14 14.62
N ARG A 264 22.00 -8.03 15.60
CA ARG A 264 20.72 -8.15 16.33
C ARG A 264 20.19 -6.80 16.80
N LYS A 265 21.03 -6.00 17.45
CA LYS A 265 20.64 -4.67 17.96
C LYS A 265 20.16 -3.72 16.85
N LEU A 266 20.77 -3.78 15.67
CA LEU A 266 20.33 -2.99 14.52
C LEU A 266 18.96 -3.46 14.07
N PHE A 267 18.75 -4.76 13.90
CA PHE A 267 17.48 -5.32 13.45
C PHE A 267 16.33 -4.96 14.40
N GLU A 268 16.54 -5.09 15.72
CA GLU A 268 15.53 -4.73 16.73
C GLU A 268 15.20 -3.23 16.70
N LEU A 269 16.18 -2.34 16.51
CA LEU A 269 15.93 -0.90 16.40
C LEU A 269 15.14 -0.54 15.13
N GLU A 270 15.52 -1.12 14.00
CA GLU A 270 14.86 -0.90 12.71
C GLU A 270 13.43 -1.46 12.69
N GLU A 271 13.21 -2.59 13.35
CA GLU A 271 11.89 -3.17 13.55
C GLU A 271 10.98 -2.26 14.38
N ASN A 272 11.48 -1.78 15.52
CA ASN A 272 10.74 -0.84 16.36
C ASN A 272 10.40 0.46 15.60
N ASP A 273 11.33 1.00 14.81
CA ASP A 273 11.08 2.18 13.98
C ASP A 273 9.96 1.93 12.95
N LEU A 274 9.94 0.75 12.31
CA LEU A 274 8.90 0.37 11.36
C LEU A 274 7.54 0.25 12.04
N PHE A 275 7.48 -0.42 13.20
CA PHE A 275 6.23 -0.59 13.95
C PHE A 275 5.69 0.73 14.47
N ASN A 276 6.56 1.63 14.93
CA ASN A 276 6.16 2.99 15.29
C ASN A 276 5.57 3.76 14.09
N ASP A 277 6.19 3.66 12.90
CA ASP A 277 5.65 4.28 11.69
C ASP A 277 4.24 3.73 11.35
N LEU A 278 4.05 2.40 11.43
CA LEU A 278 2.75 1.76 11.18
C LEU A 278 1.70 2.12 12.25
N GLN A 279 2.08 2.22 13.52
CA GLN A 279 1.17 2.56 14.61
C GLN A 279 0.69 4.03 14.52
N THR A 280 1.47 4.91 13.89
CA THR A 280 1.09 6.32 13.72
C THR A 280 0.11 6.57 12.56
N LEU A 281 -0.11 5.58 11.68
CA LEU A 281 -0.96 5.74 10.48
C LEU A 281 -2.38 6.22 10.83
N PRO A 282 -3.11 5.65 11.80
CA PRO A 282 -4.48 6.08 12.11
C PRO A 282 -4.56 7.53 12.59
N LYS A 283 -3.55 8.00 13.33
CA LYS A 283 -3.49 9.39 13.81
C LYS A 283 -3.26 10.38 12.68
N ASN A 284 -2.49 9.97 11.67
CA ASN A 284 -2.10 10.81 10.55
C ASN A 284 -3.01 10.68 9.32
N ALA A 285 -3.98 9.76 9.34
CA ALA A 285 -4.85 9.45 8.21
C ALA A 285 -5.59 10.69 7.67
N ALA A 286 -6.11 11.54 8.56
CA ALA A 286 -6.86 12.74 8.16
C ALA A 286 -5.98 13.73 7.36
N LEU A 287 -4.73 13.94 7.79
CA LEU A 287 -3.78 14.80 7.08
C LEU A 287 -3.39 14.23 5.72
N ARG A 288 -3.26 12.90 5.60
CA ARG A 288 -2.96 12.26 4.33
C ARG A 288 -4.11 12.34 3.35
N LYS A 289 -5.35 12.08 3.79
CA LYS A 289 -6.54 12.24 2.95
C LYS A 289 -6.68 13.67 2.44
N LEU A 290 -6.33 14.66 3.27
CA LEU A 290 -6.25 16.06 2.82
C LEU A 290 -5.17 16.26 1.74
N ASN A 291 -3.95 15.74 1.94
CA ASN A 291 -2.87 15.86 0.96
C ASN A 291 -3.21 15.16 -0.37
N ASP A 292 -3.81 13.99 -0.34
CA ASP A 292 -4.24 13.24 -1.52
C ASP A 292 -5.35 13.99 -2.27
N LEU A 293 -6.30 14.60 -1.55
CA LEU A 293 -7.32 15.47 -2.15
C LEU A 293 -6.71 16.70 -2.82
N ILE A 294 -5.66 17.29 -2.23
CA ILE A 294 -4.92 18.41 -2.84
C ILE A 294 -4.17 17.96 -4.10
N LYS A 295 -3.50 16.80 -4.06
CA LYS A 295 -2.81 16.23 -5.23
C LYS A 295 -3.82 15.99 -6.37
N ARG A 296 -4.95 15.36 -6.08
CA ARG A 296 -6.04 15.12 -7.04
C ARG A 296 -6.61 16.43 -7.61
N ALA A 297 -6.84 17.43 -6.77
CA ALA A 297 -7.31 18.74 -7.21
C ALA A 297 -6.34 19.46 -8.16
N ARG A 298 -5.02 19.22 -8.03
CA ARG A 298 -4.02 19.75 -8.96
C ARG A 298 -4.03 19.03 -10.31
N LEU A 299 -4.33 17.74 -10.32
CA LEU A 299 -4.45 16.94 -11.55
C LEU A 299 -5.74 17.25 -12.33
N ALA A 300 -6.82 17.60 -11.63
CA ALA A 300 -8.10 17.95 -12.24
C ALA A 300 -8.19 19.38 -12.82
N LYS A 301 -7.17 20.21 -12.57
CA LYS A 301 -7.09 21.61 -13.05
C LYS A 301 -6.37 21.70 -14.39
#